data_AF-A0A9P9FT02-F1
#
_entry.id   AF-A0A9P9FT02-F1
#
_cell.length_a   1.000
_cell.length_b   1.000
_cell.length_c   1.000
_cell.angle_alpha   90.00
_cell.angle_beta   90.00
_cell.angle_gamma   90.00
#
_symmetry.space_group_name_H-M   'P 1'
#
loop_
_entity.id
_entity.type
_entity.pdbx_description
1 polymer ?
#
loop_
_entity_poly.entity_id
_entity_poly.type
_entity_poly.pdbx_seq_one_letter_code
_entity_poly.pdbx_strand_id
1 'polypeptide(L)'
;MAFIRPYEKRDFNATAHICRETLPPSLKSSPDAQRLAPYLWTHQYTHLCPLTCFVLDDGHGSAVGYCIGCPDIPAFISAYPSYTAAVLDPSPDLPPPRPDPLAPPEPWTSPDGSVNGACLTQLAYDPRRLLLGDARTAAVAGRYRATLHIDLLEAWQAQGWGRKLLERTVGALAEQRCARDGSEEPNLGVWVGVADDNAKVVPFYERMGFRLWEDDDDADSGGHGQGPEADAFADAAAADSTKGGMPKRKIKVDGSIVLVREFSGAAAGSVGDAD
;
A
#
# COMPACT_ATOMS: atom_id res chain seq x y z
N MET A 1 -14.51 -16.69 -20.65
CA MET A 1 -14.26 -15.23 -20.75
C MET A 1 -13.83 -14.75 -19.39
N ALA A 2 -12.91 -13.80 -19.31
CA ALA A 2 -12.42 -13.28 -18.04
C ALA A 2 -13.50 -12.50 -17.27
N PHE A 3 -13.45 -12.57 -15.94
CA PHE A 3 -14.41 -11.93 -15.05
C PHE A 3 -13.81 -11.67 -13.67
N ILE A 4 -14.40 -10.72 -12.92
CA ILE A 4 -13.96 -10.41 -11.56
C ILE A 4 -14.80 -11.22 -10.57
N ARG A 5 -14.14 -11.84 -9.60
CA ARG A 5 -14.78 -12.59 -8.50
C ARG A 5 -14.11 -12.30 -7.16
N PRO A 6 -14.79 -12.57 -6.03
CA PRO A 6 -14.13 -12.56 -4.72
C PRO A 6 -12.91 -13.48 -4.70
N TYR A 7 -11.90 -13.10 -3.92
CA TYR A 7 -10.78 -13.96 -3.60
C TYR A 7 -11.26 -15.23 -2.89
N GLU A 8 -10.66 -16.37 -3.24
CA GLU A 8 -10.86 -17.64 -2.58
C GLU A 8 -9.51 -18.22 -2.12
N LYS A 9 -9.53 -19.12 -1.13
CA LYS A 9 -8.28 -19.73 -0.62
C LYS A 9 -7.45 -20.44 -1.70
N ARG A 10 -8.08 -20.91 -2.77
CA ARG A 10 -7.37 -21.52 -3.93
C ARG A 10 -6.48 -20.53 -4.68
N ASP A 11 -6.75 -19.23 -4.56
CA ASP A 11 -6.00 -18.18 -5.26
C ASP A 11 -4.70 -17.81 -4.55
N PHE A 12 -4.44 -18.33 -3.34
CA PHE A 12 -3.27 -17.98 -2.51
C PHE A 12 -1.96 -17.99 -3.31
N ASN A 13 -1.67 -19.08 -4.03
CA ASN A 13 -0.44 -19.16 -4.83
C ASN A 13 -0.47 -18.26 -6.07
N ALA A 14 -1.63 -18.05 -6.67
CA ALA A 14 -1.77 -17.23 -7.87
C ALA A 14 -1.57 -15.74 -7.53
N THR A 15 -2.14 -15.25 -6.42
CA THR A 15 -1.92 -13.87 -5.97
C THR A 15 -0.48 -13.63 -5.51
N ALA A 16 0.17 -14.64 -4.89
CA ALA A 16 1.60 -14.58 -4.60
C ALA A 16 2.45 -14.45 -5.88
N HIS A 17 2.13 -15.21 -6.92
CA HIS A 17 2.80 -15.12 -8.21
C HIS A 17 2.59 -13.74 -8.85
N ILE A 18 1.35 -13.23 -8.88
CA ILE A 18 1.04 -11.90 -9.41
C ILE A 18 1.89 -10.83 -8.71
N CYS A 19 1.91 -10.82 -7.37
CA CYS A 19 2.69 -9.86 -6.57
C CYS A 19 4.18 -9.86 -6.94
N ARG A 20 4.76 -11.04 -7.12
CA ARG A 20 6.18 -11.23 -7.51
C ARG A 20 6.48 -10.68 -8.91
N GLU A 21 5.60 -10.94 -9.87
CA GLU A 21 5.78 -10.49 -11.25
C GLU A 21 5.65 -8.97 -11.41
N THR A 22 4.86 -8.34 -10.54
CA THR A 22 4.59 -6.90 -10.56
C THR A 22 5.45 -6.08 -9.61
N LEU A 23 6.45 -6.70 -8.96
CA LEU A 23 7.42 -5.96 -8.15
C LEU A 23 8.07 -4.80 -8.93
N PRO A 24 8.29 -3.64 -8.28
CA PRO A 24 8.95 -2.51 -8.92
C PRO A 24 10.39 -2.85 -9.31
N PRO A 25 10.99 -2.11 -10.27
CA PRO A 25 12.36 -2.38 -10.74
C PRO A 25 13.40 -2.49 -9.61
N SER A 26 13.29 -1.65 -8.58
CA SER A 26 14.16 -1.66 -7.39
C SER A 26 14.12 -2.96 -6.58
N LEU A 27 13.01 -3.71 -6.64
CA LEU A 27 12.81 -4.95 -5.87
C LEU A 27 12.88 -6.20 -6.75
N LYS A 28 12.63 -6.08 -8.05
CA LYS A 28 12.42 -7.22 -8.95
C LYS A 28 13.61 -8.19 -9.02
N SER A 29 14.84 -7.69 -8.89
CA SER A 29 16.05 -8.50 -8.91
C SER A 29 16.47 -9.05 -7.53
N SER A 30 15.81 -8.65 -6.44
CA SER A 30 16.16 -9.10 -5.09
C SER A 30 15.53 -10.48 -4.80
N PRO A 31 16.34 -11.51 -4.50
CA PRO A 31 15.81 -12.82 -4.09
C PRO A 31 14.97 -12.74 -2.82
N ASP A 32 15.37 -11.89 -1.87
CA ASP A 32 14.64 -11.70 -0.62
C ASP A 32 13.30 -10.99 -0.86
N ALA A 33 13.27 -9.98 -1.73
CA ALA A 33 12.02 -9.33 -2.10
C ALA A 33 11.09 -10.30 -2.84
N GLN A 34 11.60 -11.08 -3.79
CA GLN A 34 10.83 -12.10 -4.51
C GLN A 34 10.24 -13.15 -3.57
N ARG A 35 11.01 -13.59 -2.58
CA ARG A 35 10.55 -14.55 -1.57
C ARG A 35 9.46 -13.94 -0.68
N LEU A 36 9.70 -12.75 -0.14
CA LEU A 36 8.91 -12.19 0.97
C LEU A 36 7.74 -11.31 0.53
N ALA A 37 7.75 -10.75 -0.68
CA ALA A 37 6.76 -9.78 -1.15
C ALA A 37 5.28 -10.16 -0.90
N PRO A 38 4.83 -11.40 -1.19
CA PRO A 38 3.43 -11.76 -0.95
C PRO A 38 3.02 -11.71 0.52
N TYR A 39 3.97 -11.90 1.45
CA TYR A 39 3.70 -11.83 2.88
C TYR A 39 3.59 -10.38 3.40
N LEU A 40 4.21 -9.42 2.70
CA LEU A 40 4.19 -8.00 3.02
C LEU A 40 3.07 -7.24 2.31
N TRP A 41 2.66 -7.65 1.09
CA TRP A 41 1.80 -6.84 0.23
C TRP A 41 0.58 -7.59 -0.35
N THR A 42 0.33 -8.85 0.07
CA THR A 42 -0.80 -9.64 -0.45
C THR A 42 -1.56 -10.44 0.62
N HIS A 43 -0.94 -11.47 1.21
CA HIS A 43 -1.63 -12.50 1.98
C HIS A 43 -2.37 -12.00 3.21
N GLN A 44 -1.80 -11.03 3.91
CA GLN A 44 -2.37 -10.34 5.05
C GLN A 44 -3.75 -9.72 4.73
N TYR A 45 -3.92 -9.12 3.54
CA TYR A 45 -5.21 -8.56 3.12
C TYR A 45 -6.22 -9.68 2.87
N THR A 46 -5.81 -10.68 2.10
CA THR A 46 -6.69 -11.82 1.76
C THR A 46 -7.08 -12.66 2.97
N HIS A 47 -6.26 -12.66 4.03
CA HIS A 47 -6.53 -13.36 5.28
C HIS A 47 -7.41 -12.54 6.23
N LEU A 48 -7.05 -11.28 6.48
CA LEU A 48 -7.69 -10.43 7.49
C LEU A 48 -8.92 -9.69 6.97
N CYS A 49 -8.98 -9.43 5.66
CA CYS A 49 -10.03 -8.64 5.01
C CYS A 49 -10.54 -9.30 3.70
N PRO A 50 -10.96 -10.58 3.72
CA PRO A 50 -11.34 -11.29 2.50
C PRO A 50 -12.54 -10.67 1.76
N LEU A 51 -13.44 -9.97 2.46
CA LEU A 51 -14.63 -9.33 1.87
C LEU A 51 -14.29 -8.13 0.97
N THR A 52 -13.08 -7.58 1.08
CA THR A 52 -12.59 -6.45 0.29
C THR A 52 -11.50 -6.89 -0.69
N CYS A 53 -11.40 -8.20 -0.96
CA CYS A 53 -10.39 -8.79 -1.82
C CYS A 53 -11.02 -9.46 -3.05
N PHE A 54 -10.62 -9.01 -4.24
CA PHE A 54 -11.13 -9.50 -5.52
C PHE A 54 -9.99 -9.89 -6.45
N VAL A 55 -10.24 -10.90 -7.29
CA VAL A 55 -9.33 -11.35 -8.34
C VAL A 55 -9.99 -11.21 -9.72
N LEU A 56 -9.16 -10.98 -10.73
CA LEU A 56 -9.51 -11.18 -12.12
C LEU A 56 -9.23 -12.63 -12.48
N ASP A 57 -10.28 -13.38 -12.79
CA ASP A 57 -10.20 -14.74 -13.33
C ASP A 57 -10.07 -14.67 -14.85
N ASP A 58 -9.20 -15.49 -15.45
CA ASP A 58 -9.02 -15.57 -16.90
C ASP A 58 -10.21 -16.21 -17.65
N GLY A 59 -11.15 -16.80 -16.93
CA GLY A 59 -12.28 -17.56 -17.45
C GLY A 59 -12.07 -19.07 -17.44
N HIS A 60 -10.92 -19.54 -16.95
CA HIS A 60 -10.55 -20.93 -16.79
C HIS A 60 -10.29 -21.29 -15.32
N GLY A 61 -10.49 -20.35 -14.39
CA GLY A 61 -10.35 -20.56 -12.95
C GLY A 61 -9.06 -20.01 -12.36
N SER A 62 -8.17 -19.42 -13.17
CA SER A 62 -6.89 -18.89 -12.71
C SER A 62 -6.96 -17.37 -12.47
N ALA A 63 -6.52 -16.94 -11.28
CA ALA A 63 -6.35 -15.52 -10.99
C ALA A 63 -5.13 -14.97 -11.76
N VAL A 64 -5.35 -13.87 -12.49
CA VAL A 64 -4.35 -13.20 -13.35
C VAL A 64 -4.18 -11.71 -13.02
N GLY A 65 -4.90 -11.25 -12.00
CA GLY A 65 -4.77 -9.95 -11.37
C GLY A 65 -5.59 -9.90 -10.09
N TYR A 66 -5.35 -8.93 -9.23
CA TYR A 66 -6.11 -8.71 -8.01
C TYR A 66 -6.27 -7.23 -7.70
N CYS A 67 -7.29 -6.92 -6.89
CA CYS A 67 -7.30 -5.74 -6.06
C CYS A 67 -7.81 -6.14 -4.68
N ILE A 68 -7.00 -5.85 -3.67
CA ILE A 68 -7.14 -6.33 -2.29
C ILE A 68 -6.88 -5.18 -1.34
N GLY A 69 -7.58 -5.09 -0.23
CA GLY A 69 -7.38 -3.98 0.69
C GLY A 69 -7.98 -4.22 2.06
N CYS A 70 -7.62 -3.35 3.01
CA CYS A 70 -8.23 -3.31 4.33
C CYS A 70 -9.07 -2.03 4.47
N PRO A 71 -10.31 -2.13 5.00
CA PRO A 71 -11.17 -0.96 5.19
C PRO A 71 -10.74 -0.08 6.37
N ASP A 72 -9.94 -0.64 7.29
CA ASP A 72 -9.54 0.03 8.53
C ASP A 72 -8.19 -0.47 9.05
N ILE A 73 -7.14 0.34 8.96
CA ILE A 73 -5.79 0.01 9.41
C ILE A 73 -5.71 -0.30 10.91
N PRO A 74 -6.33 0.47 11.83
CA PRO A 74 -6.33 0.12 13.25
C PRO A 74 -6.91 -1.28 13.55
N ALA A 75 -8.07 -1.61 12.97
CA ALA A 75 -8.65 -2.95 13.09
C ALA A 75 -7.79 -4.03 12.43
N PHE A 76 -7.16 -3.70 11.30
CA PHE A 76 -6.24 -4.60 10.59
C PHE A 76 -5.04 -4.97 11.45
N ILE A 77 -4.40 -3.98 12.08
CA ILE A 77 -3.28 -4.17 13.02
C ILE A 77 -3.73 -5.02 14.22
N SER A 78 -4.90 -4.72 14.79
CA SER A 78 -5.46 -5.47 15.93
C SER A 78 -5.69 -6.95 15.61
N ALA A 79 -6.11 -7.26 14.37
CA ALA A 79 -6.36 -8.63 13.92
C ALA A 79 -5.11 -9.39 13.46
N TYR A 80 -3.98 -8.71 13.27
CA TYR A 80 -2.75 -9.26 12.68
C TYR A 80 -2.17 -10.51 13.37
N PRO A 81 -2.30 -10.72 14.71
CA PRO A 81 -1.83 -11.96 15.34
C PRO A 81 -2.42 -13.25 14.74
N SER A 82 -3.65 -13.19 14.20
CA SER A 82 -4.25 -14.34 13.51
C SER A 82 -3.54 -14.67 12.19
N TYR A 83 -3.14 -13.65 11.44
CA TYR A 83 -2.35 -13.80 10.22
C TYR A 83 -0.95 -14.35 10.53
N THR A 84 -0.30 -13.85 11.58
CA THR A 84 0.99 -14.36 12.04
C THR A 84 0.92 -15.86 12.31
N ALA A 85 -0.05 -16.30 13.13
CA ALA A 85 -0.19 -17.69 13.51
C ALA A 85 -0.59 -18.61 12.35
N ALA A 86 -1.48 -18.16 11.47
CA ALA A 86 -2.05 -18.99 10.41
C ALA A 86 -1.25 -18.99 9.11
N VAL A 87 -0.44 -17.96 8.86
CA VAL A 87 0.26 -17.77 7.57
C VAL A 87 1.76 -17.60 7.73
N LEU A 88 2.23 -16.72 8.62
CA LEU A 88 3.68 -16.45 8.73
C LEU A 88 4.44 -17.59 9.40
N ASP A 89 4.03 -18.01 10.60
CA ASP A 89 4.74 -19.06 11.34
C ASP A 89 4.86 -20.42 10.64
N PRO A 90 3.82 -20.93 9.95
CA PRO A 90 3.95 -22.20 9.24
C PRO A 90 4.63 -22.04 7.86
N SER A 91 4.98 -20.82 7.44
CA SER A 91 5.53 -20.58 6.11
C SER A 91 6.97 -21.07 6.00
N PRO A 92 7.31 -21.89 4.99
CA PRO A 92 8.71 -22.26 4.73
C PRO A 92 9.54 -21.07 4.23
N ASP A 93 8.91 -20.02 3.70
CA ASP A 93 9.58 -18.81 3.21
C ASP A 93 10.01 -17.88 4.37
N LEU A 94 9.51 -18.11 5.58
CA LEU A 94 9.78 -17.34 6.80
C LEU A 94 10.15 -18.31 7.95
N PRO A 95 11.31 -18.97 7.89
CA PRO A 95 11.67 -19.95 8.91
C PRO A 95 11.88 -19.29 10.28
N PRO A 96 11.58 -20.00 11.38
CA PRO A 96 11.84 -19.50 12.73
C PRO A 96 13.34 -19.29 12.99
N PRO A 97 13.71 -18.43 13.97
CA PRO A 97 12.83 -17.74 14.92
C PRO A 97 12.17 -16.48 14.33
N ARG A 98 11.03 -16.08 14.93
CA ARG A 98 10.47 -14.75 14.66
C ARG A 98 11.48 -13.66 15.07
N PRO A 99 11.49 -12.49 14.39
CA PRO A 99 12.22 -11.32 14.88
C PRO A 99 11.76 -10.96 16.30
N ASP A 100 12.70 -10.50 17.14
CA ASP A 100 12.36 -9.89 18.43
C ASP A 100 11.59 -8.58 18.18
N PRO A 101 10.35 -8.43 18.69
CA PRO A 101 9.57 -7.19 18.53
C PRO A 101 10.27 -5.93 19.09
N LEU A 102 11.22 -6.10 20.01
CA LEU A 102 12.00 -5.01 20.60
C LEU A 102 13.32 -4.76 19.88
N ALA A 103 13.66 -5.53 18.85
CA ALA A 103 14.86 -5.31 18.07
C ALA A 103 14.84 -3.93 17.36
N PRO A 104 16.00 -3.29 17.22
CA PRO A 104 16.10 -2.08 16.41
C PRO A 104 15.69 -2.38 14.95
N PRO A 105 15.14 -1.38 14.23
CA PRO A 105 14.89 -1.52 12.80
C PRO A 105 16.15 -1.88 12.03
N GLU A 106 16.07 -2.93 11.23
CA GLU A 106 17.08 -3.26 10.23
C GLU A 106 17.00 -2.24 9.08
N PRO A 107 18.15 -1.81 8.52
CA PRO A 107 18.16 -0.89 7.38
C PRO A 107 17.55 -1.55 6.15
N TRP A 108 16.89 -0.77 5.30
CA TRP A 108 16.27 -1.25 4.06
C TRP A 108 17.26 -1.94 3.11
N THR A 109 18.50 -1.43 3.08
CA THR A 109 19.58 -1.91 2.23
C THR A 109 20.67 -2.53 3.09
N SER A 110 21.15 -3.70 2.69
CA SER A 110 22.33 -4.37 3.24
C SER A 110 23.62 -3.60 2.90
N PRO A 111 24.75 -3.84 3.61
CA PRO A 111 26.02 -3.18 3.31
C PRO A 111 26.55 -3.37 1.88
N ASP A 112 26.11 -4.43 1.19
CA ASP A 112 26.46 -4.73 -0.20
C ASP A 112 25.55 -4.04 -1.24
N GLY A 113 24.61 -3.20 -0.80
CA GLY A 113 23.68 -2.49 -1.67
C GLY A 113 22.43 -3.30 -2.04
N SER A 114 22.30 -4.56 -1.61
CA SER A 114 21.12 -5.38 -1.86
C SER A 114 19.98 -5.06 -0.88
N VAL A 115 18.74 -5.42 -1.22
CA VAL A 115 17.60 -5.31 -0.30
C VAL A 115 17.83 -6.23 0.91
N ASN A 116 17.68 -5.71 2.11
CA ASN A 116 17.92 -6.45 3.33
C ASN A 116 16.73 -7.37 3.68
N GLY A 117 16.91 -8.68 3.51
CA GLY A 117 15.89 -9.67 3.87
C GLY A 117 15.50 -9.67 5.36
N ALA A 118 16.39 -9.26 6.27
CA ALA A 118 16.07 -9.13 7.70
C ALA A 118 15.09 -7.97 7.94
N CYS A 119 15.28 -6.83 7.23
CA CYS A 119 14.34 -5.72 7.23
C CYS A 119 12.96 -6.15 6.71
N LEU A 120 12.90 -6.84 5.56
CA LEU A 120 11.64 -7.36 5.03
C LEU A 120 10.95 -8.35 5.98
N THR A 121 11.73 -9.17 6.68
CA THR A 121 11.21 -10.11 7.68
C THR A 121 10.65 -9.37 8.89
N GLN A 122 11.33 -8.34 9.40
CA GLN A 122 10.80 -7.48 10.47
C GLN A 122 9.47 -6.83 10.06
N LEU A 123 9.39 -6.29 8.83
CA LEU A 123 8.16 -5.69 8.30
C LEU A 123 7.02 -6.70 8.19
N ALA A 124 7.29 -7.94 7.80
CA ALA A 124 6.27 -8.99 7.74
C ALA A 124 5.67 -9.34 9.12
N TYR A 125 6.42 -9.17 10.21
CA TYR A 125 5.95 -9.46 11.57
C TYR A 125 5.46 -8.22 12.34
N ASP A 126 5.74 -7.00 11.86
CA ASP A 126 5.34 -5.75 12.50
C ASP A 126 4.39 -4.94 11.59
N PRO A 127 3.07 -5.10 11.73
CA PRO A 127 2.11 -4.39 10.88
C PRO A 127 2.09 -2.88 11.12
N ARG A 128 2.59 -2.40 12.27
CA ARG A 128 2.69 -0.97 12.53
C ARG A 128 3.82 -0.38 11.70
N ARG A 129 4.99 -1.03 11.66
CA ARG A 129 6.09 -0.59 10.78
C ARG A 129 5.73 -0.72 9.31
N LEU A 130 5.04 -1.80 8.93
CA LEU A 130 4.64 -2.04 7.54
C LEU A 130 3.67 -0.98 7.00
N LEU A 131 2.71 -0.53 7.81
CA LEU A 131 1.62 0.35 7.35
C LEU A 131 1.76 1.80 7.81
N LEU A 132 2.50 2.06 8.89
CA LEU A 132 2.63 3.35 9.59
C LEU A 132 4.09 3.66 9.94
N GLY A 133 5.04 3.12 9.16
CA GLY A 133 6.47 3.13 9.49
C GLY A 133 7.13 4.50 9.42
N ASP A 134 6.52 5.47 8.75
CA ASP A 134 7.00 6.84 8.64
C ASP A 134 5.90 7.85 8.99
N ALA A 135 6.29 9.10 9.28
CA ALA A 135 5.37 10.15 9.71
C ALA A 135 4.28 10.43 8.67
N ARG A 136 4.59 10.33 7.38
CA ARG A 136 3.67 10.65 6.28
C ARG A 136 2.60 9.56 6.12
N THR A 137 2.99 8.29 6.18
CA THR A 137 2.06 7.15 6.18
C THR A 137 1.20 7.13 7.44
N ALA A 138 1.75 7.51 8.59
CA ALA A 138 0.99 7.70 9.81
C ALA A 138 -0.04 8.85 9.70
N ALA A 139 0.36 9.99 9.14
CA ALA A 139 -0.51 11.16 8.95
C ALA A 139 -1.67 10.86 8.00
N VAL A 140 -1.40 10.28 6.82
CA VAL A 140 -2.45 9.92 5.86
C VAL A 140 -3.39 8.87 6.45
N ALA A 141 -2.87 7.86 7.17
CA ALA A 141 -3.69 6.81 7.77
C ALA A 141 -4.59 7.33 8.91
N GLY A 142 -4.27 8.47 9.51
CA GLY A 142 -5.11 9.15 10.48
C GLY A 142 -6.42 9.69 9.88
N ARG A 143 -6.43 10.04 8.58
CA ARG A 143 -7.61 10.58 7.87
C ARG A 143 -8.23 9.56 6.91
N TYR A 144 -7.40 8.78 6.23
CA TYR A 144 -7.78 7.74 5.28
C TYR A 144 -7.43 6.39 5.89
N ARG A 145 -8.38 5.75 6.55
CA ARG A 145 -8.08 4.53 7.33
C ARG A 145 -8.08 3.28 6.46
N ALA A 146 -8.55 3.34 5.20
CA ALA A 146 -8.47 2.23 4.27
C ALA A 146 -7.19 2.29 3.41
N THR A 147 -6.64 1.13 3.04
CA THR A 147 -5.57 1.02 2.03
C THR A 147 -5.76 -0.21 1.15
N LEU A 148 -5.15 -0.23 -0.03
CA LEU A 148 -5.27 -1.33 -0.99
C LEU A 148 -3.99 -1.54 -1.82
N HIS A 149 -3.89 -2.72 -2.44
CA HIS A 149 -2.96 -3.04 -3.51
C HIS A 149 -3.74 -3.52 -4.74
N ILE A 150 -3.21 -3.21 -5.92
CA ILE A 150 -3.78 -3.63 -7.20
C ILE A 150 -2.65 -4.00 -8.15
N ASP A 151 -2.71 -5.22 -8.67
CA ASP A 151 -1.67 -5.78 -9.53
C ASP A 151 -2.31 -6.68 -10.59
N LEU A 152 -1.81 -6.58 -11.82
CA LEU A 152 -2.26 -7.39 -12.95
C LEU A 152 -1.02 -7.87 -13.71
N LEU A 153 -1.02 -9.14 -14.13
CA LEU A 153 -0.01 -9.65 -15.05
C LEU A 153 -0.03 -8.85 -16.36
N GLU A 154 1.13 -8.71 -17.00
CA GLU A 154 1.33 -7.85 -18.18
C GLU A 154 0.28 -8.09 -19.28
N ALA A 155 -0.03 -9.35 -19.58
CA ALA A 155 -1.01 -9.75 -20.60
C ALA A 155 -2.46 -9.29 -20.30
N TRP A 156 -2.76 -8.84 -19.09
CA TRP A 156 -4.09 -8.41 -18.62
C TRP A 156 -4.18 -6.91 -18.33
N GLN A 157 -3.09 -6.18 -18.56
CA GLN A 157 -3.04 -4.72 -18.42
C GLN A 157 -3.67 -4.01 -19.64
N ALA A 158 -3.93 -2.71 -19.49
CA ALA A 158 -4.46 -1.82 -20.54
C ALA A 158 -5.80 -2.23 -21.20
N GLN A 159 -6.53 -3.18 -20.61
CA GLN A 159 -7.81 -3.71 -21.12
C GLN A 159 -9.04 -3.25 -20.32
N GLY A 160 -8.87 -2.28 -19.41
CA GLY A 160 -9.92 -1.76 -18.54
C GLY A 160 -10.18 -2.60 -17.28
N TRP A 161 -9.52 -3.74 -17.10
CA TRP A 161 -9.66 -4.58 -15.90
C TRP A 161 -9.19 -3.90 -14.63
N GLY A 162 -8.09 -3.13 -14.67
CA GLY A 162 -7.60 -2.39 -13.51
C GLY A 162 -8.65 -1.41 -12.96
N ARG A 163 -9.37 -0.69 -13.83
CA ARG A 163 -10.48 0.17 -13.45
C ARG A 163 -11.58 -0.62 -12.74
N LYS A 164 -12.05 -1.72 -13.36
CA LYS A 164 -13.15 -2.54 -12.84
C LYS A 164 -12.81 -3.18 -11.49
N LEU A 165 -11.57 -3.66 -11.31
CA LEU A 165 -11.08 -4.21 -10.05
C LEU A 165 -11.04 -3.15 -8.95
N LEU A 166 -10.48 -1.98 -9.26
CA LEU A 166 -10.37 -0.89 -8.30
C LEU A 166 -11.74 -0.36 -7.88
N GLU A 167 -12.66 -0.12 -8.83
CA GLU A 167 -14.02 0.35 -8.54
C GLU A 167 -14.77 -0.62 -7.62
N ARG A 168 -14.69 -1.93 -7.89
CA ARG A 168 -15.31 -2.96 -7.06
C ARG A 168 -14.71 -2.99 -5.65
N THR A 169 -13.39 -2.89 -5.54
CA THR A 169 -12.68 -2.95 -4.26
C THR A 169 -12.95 -1.70 -3.42
N VAL A 170 -12.92 -0.51 -4.01
CA VAL A 170 -13.27 0.75 -3.32
C VAL A 170 -14.72 0.75 -2.84
N GLY A 171 -15.66 0.20 -3.63
CA GLY A 171 -17.04 0.00 -3.20
C GLY A 171 -17.15 -0.89 -1.97
N ALA A 172 -16.49 -2.06 -1.99
CA ALA A 172 -16.47 -2.97 -0.85
C ALA A 172 -15.81 -2.36 0.39
N LEU A 173 -14.72 -1.59 0.24
CA LEU A 173 -14.08 -0.88 1.36
C LEU A 173 -15.03 0.12 2.01
N ALA A 174 -15.79 0.87 1.21
CA ALA A 174 -16.79 1.81 1.70
C ALA A 174 -17.95 1.11 2.43
N GLU A 175 -18.43 -0.04 1.91
CA GLU A 175 -19.48 -0.83 2.56
C GLU A 175 -19.03 -1.40 3.91
N GLN A 176 -17.80 -1.93 3.99
CA GLN A 176 -17.25 -2.48 5.22
C GLN A 176 -16.92 -1.41 6.27
N ARG A 177 -16.66 -0.17 5.86
CA ARG A 177 -16.58 0.98 6.76
C ARG A 177 -17.93 1.20 7.47
N CYS A 178 -19.01 1.31 6.70
CA CYS A 178 -20.35 1.60 7.25
C CYS A 178 -20.85 0.55 8.25
N ALA A 179 -20.45 -0.72 8.08
CA ALA A 179 -20.84 -1.80 8.99
C ALA A 179 -20.19 -1.72 10.39
N ARG A 180 -19.19 -0.86 10.58
CA ARG A 180 -18.39 -0.77 11.81
C ARG A 180 -18.60 0.51 12.62
N ASP A 181 -19.44 1.44 12.15
CA ASP A 181 -19.55 2.77 12.76
C ASP A 181 -20.31 2.77 14.09
N GLY A 182 -19.53 2.64 15.16
CA GLY A 182 -19.81 3.15 16.50
C GLY A 182 -18.65 4.03 17.03
N SER A 183 -17.74 4.48 16.15
CA SER A 183 -16.61 5.36 16.48
C SER A 183 -16.79 6.74 15.88
N GLU A 184 -16.48 7.80 16.64
CA GLU A 184 -16.70 9.21 16.25
C GLU A 184 -15.73 9.75 15.19
N GLU A 185 -14.63 9.03 14.88
CA GLU A 185 -13.59 9.51 13.95
C GLU A 185 -13.87 9.08 12.49
N PRO A 186 -14.14 10.02 11.56
CA PRO A 186 -14.57 9.70 10.22
C PRO A 186 -13.41 9.12 9.39
N ASN A 187 -13.55 7.86 8.94
CA ASN A 187 -12.72 7.33 7.86
C ASN A 187 -13.12 8.02 6.54
N LEU A 188 -12.30 8.98 6.08
CA LEU A 188 -12.60 9.76 4.88
C LEU A 188 -12.51 8.95 3.60
N GLY A 189 -11.71 7.87 3.57
CA GLY A 189 -11.49 7.12 2.35
C GLY A 189 -10.33 6.14 2.37
N VAL A 190 -9.77 5.94 1.19
CA VAL A 190 -8.67 5.01 0.92
C VAL A 190 -7.42 5.75 0.46
N TRP A 191 -6.25 5.30 0.90
CA TRP A 191 -4.97 5.73 0.37
C TRP A 191 -4.20 4.56 -0.26
N VAL A 192 -3.23 4.90 -1.11
CA VAL A 192 -2.29 3.96 -1.71
C VAL A 192 -0.88 4.56 -1.70
N GLY A 193 0.11 3.72 -1.38
CA GLY A 193 1.51 4.02 -1.57
C GLY A 193 1.99 3.52 -2.93
N VAL A 194 2.74 4.34 -3.65
CA VAL A 194 3.36 4.02 -4.94
C VAL A 194 4.86 4.24 -4.81
N ALA A 195 5.65 3.22 -5.13
CA ALA A 195 7.10 3.36 -5.18
C ALA A 195 7.53 4.44 -6.19
N ASP A 196 8.56 5.21 -5.86
CA ASP A 196 8.97 6.37 -6.67
C ASP A 196 9.43 5.97 -8.08
N ASP A 197 10.07 4.81 -8.19
CA ASP A 197 10.47 4.21 -9.46
C ASP A 197 9.28 3.65 -10.28
N ASN A 198 8.06 3.75 -9.75
CA ASN A 198 6.81 3.38 -10.41
C ASN A 198 5.85 4.58 -10.61
N ALA A 199 6.35 5.82 -10.59
CA ALA A 199 5.54 7.04 -10.80
C ALA A 199 4.68 7.04 -12.09
N LYS A 200 5.02 6.21 -13.09
CA LYS A 200 4.22 6.00 -14.31
C LYS A 200 2.77 5.53 -14.05
N VAL A 201 2.48 4.96 -12.88
CA VAL A 201 1.12 4.51 -12.51
C VAL A 201 0.24 5.64 -11.96
N VAL A 202 0.81 6.78 -11.57
CA VAL A 202 0.06 7.91 -11.00
C VAL A 202 -1.10 8.37 -11.90
N PRO A 203 -0.92 8.55 -13.23
CA PRO A 203 -2.03 8.93 -14.11
C PRO A 203 -3.14 7.88 -14.22
N PHE A 204 -2.88 6.61 -13.87
CA PHE A 204 -3.95 5.62 -13.73
C PHE A 204 -4.81 5.94 -12.51
N TYR A 205 -4.20 6.15 -11.34
CA TYR A 205 -4.93 6.49 -10.11
C TYR A 205 -5.69 7.81 -10.22
N GLU A 206 -5.10 8.85 -10.83
CA GLU A 206 -5.79 10.14 -11.04
C GLU A 206 -7.09 9.98 -11.84
N ARG A 207 -7.06 9.17 -12.92
CA ARG A 207 -8.26 8.86 -13.71
C ARG A 207 -9.32 8.08 -12.92
N MET A 208 -8.94 7.46 -11.81
CA MET A 208 -9.83 6.74 -10.89
C MET A 208 -10.29 7.60 -9.72
N GLY A 209 -10.00 8.91 -9.73
CA GLY A 209 -10.43 9.86 -8.70
C GLY A 209 -9.51 9.92 -7.48
N PHE A 210 -8.31 9.35 -7.56
CA PHE A 210 -7.28 9.61 -6.55
C PHE A 210 -6.59 10.94 -6.82
N ARG A 211 -6.08 11.57 -5.76
CA ARG A 211 -5.25 12.77 -5.84
C ARG A 211 -4.00 12.59 -4.99
N LEU A 212 -2.97 13.38 -5.27
CA LEU A 212 -1.79 13.44 -4.41
C LEU A 212 -2.19 13.82 -2.98
N TRP A 213 -1.59 13.12 -2.01
CA TRP A 213 -1.59 13.55 -0.62
C TRP A 213 -0.45 14.56 -0.42
N GLU A 214 -0.85 15.81 -0.25
CA GLU A 214 -0.01 16.88 0.26
C GLU A 214 -0.28 16.90 1.77
N ASP A 215 0.75 16.71 2.58
CA ASP A 215 0.62 16.86 4.02
C ASP A 215 0.25 18.31 4.29
N ASP A 216 -0.86 18.57 4.99
CA ASP A 216 -1.21 19.93 5.42
C ASP A 216 -0.27 20.35 6.57
N ASP A 217 1.00 20.56 6.27
CA ASP A 217 1.96 21.23 7.16
C ASP A 217 2.47 22.48 6.44
N ASP A 218 1.64 23.52 6.29
CA ASP A 218 2.08 24.91 6.02
C ASP A 218 0.92 25.95 6.02
N ALA A 219 0.09 25.94 7.07
CA ALA A 219 -0.75 27.12 7.37
C ALA A 219 -1.07 27.20 8.87
N ASP A 220 -0.14 27.79 9.62
CA ASP A 220 -0.33 28.57 10.85
C ASP A 220 0.55 28.11 12.03
N SER A 221 1.80 28.58 12.06
CA SER A 221 2.39 29.22 13.23
C SER A 221 3.82 29.65 12.93
N GLY A 222 4.02 30.97 12.82
CA GLY A 222 5.35 31.55 13.01
C GLY A 222 5.85 31.21 14.41
N GLY A 223 6.94 30.45 14.48
CA GLY A 223 7.56 30.09 15.75
C GLY A 223 8.89 29.39 15.52
N HIS A 224 9.99 30.15 15.61
CA HIS A 224 11.33 29.59 15.66
C HIS A 224 11.47 28.55 16.77
N GLY A 225 11.77 27.30 16.40
CA GLY A 225 12.13 26.24 17.32
C GLY A 225 13.03 25.22 16.61
N GLN A 226 14.33 25.25 16.92
CA GLN A 226 15.31 24.26 16.49
C GLN A 226 14.95 22.89 17.11
N GLY A 227 14.62 21.91 16.27
CA GLY A 227 14.59 20.48 16.56
C GLY A 227 15.77 19.76 15.89
N PRO A 228 16.19 18.58 16.38
CA PRO A 228 17.51 18.03 16.12
C PRO A 228 17.68 17.55 14.67
N GLU A 229 18.87 17.79 14.14
CA GLU A 229 19.31 17.48 12.78
C GLU A 229 19.03 16.01 12.39
N ALA A 230 18.12 15.83 11.43
CA ALA A 230 18.00 14.63 10.63
C ALA A 230 19.07 14.68 9.54
N ASP A 231 20.32 14.38 9.93
CA ASP A 231 21.42 14.28 9.00
C ASP A 231 21.64 12.83 8.53
N ALA A 232 22.01 12.77 7.25
CA ALA A 232 22.51 11.64 6.47
C ALA A 232 21.45 10.70 5.88
N PHE A 233 20.90 11.08 4.73
CA PHE A 233 21.02 10.28 3.49
C PHE A 233 20.97 11.22 2.29
N ALA A 234 22.14 11.72 1.87
CA ALA A 234 22.31 12.46 0.63
C ALA A 234 23.54 11.93 -0.12
N ASP A 235 23.35 11.84 -1.44
CA ASP A 235 24.32 11.68 -2.53
C ASP A 235 24.98 10.32 -2.81
N ALA A 236 24.61 9.77 -3.99
CA ALA A 236 25.57 9.43 -5.03
C ALA A 236 24.93 9.32 -6.44
N ALA A 237 25.16 10.38 -7.23
CA ALA A 237 25.45 10.40 -8.68
C ALA A 237 24.37 9.99 -9.72
N ALA A 238 23.83 11.02 -10.38
CA ALA A 238 23.46 10.99 -11.80
C ALA A 238 24.49 11.78 -12.63
N ALA A 239 24.85 11.25 -13.80
CA ALA A 239 25.56 11.98 -14.86
C ALA A 239 24.57 12.38 -15.98
N ASP A 240 24.88 13.54 -16.55
CA ASP A 240 24.17 14.44 -17.45
C ASP A 240 23.62 13.86 -18.78
N SER A 241 22.45 14.33 -19.24
CA SER A 241 22.32 15.11 -20.50
C SER A 241 20.86 15.39 -20.93
N THR A 242 20.73 16.55 -21.57
CA THR A 242 19.59 17.44 -21.84
C THR A 242 18.55 17.02 -22.91
N LYS A 243 17.26 17.42 -22.75
CA LYS A 243 16.53 18.48 -23.53
C LYS A 243 14.98 18.38 -23.46
N GLY A 244 14.34 19.49 -23.06
CA GLY A 244 13.13 20.09 -23.66
C GLY A 244 11.75 19.42 -23.54
N GLY A 245 10.89 19.93 -22.64
CA GLY A 245 9.43 19.76 -22.73
C GLY A 245 8.66 20.02 -21.43
N MET A 246 7.78 21.05 -21.45
CA MET A 246 6.75 21.49 -20.46
C MET A 246 7.14 21.52 -18.96
N PRO A 247 6.64 22.46 -18.14
CA PRO A 247 6.96 22.50 -16.72
C PRO A 247 6.33 21.29 -16.02
N LYS A 248 7.12 20.22 -15.87
CA LYS A 248 6.83 19.12 -14.96
C LYS A 248 6.73 19.74 -13.57
N ARG A 249 5.58 19.64 -12.90
CA ARG A 249 5.52 19.88 -11.46
C ARG A 249 6.59 18.97 -10.86
N LYS A 250 7.62 19.57 -10.25
CA LYS A 250 8.69 18.82 -9.61
C LYS A 250 8.05 18.14 -8.40
N ILE A 251 7.65 16.89 -8.58
CA ILE A 251 7.34 15.97 -7.48
C ILE A 251 8.68 15.76 -6.78
N LYS A 252 8.96 16.59 -5.79
CA LYS A 252 10.12 16.42 -4.91
C LYS A 252 9.60 15.58 -3.76
N VAL A 253 9.81 14.28 -3.80
CA VAL A 253 9.42 13.41 -2.69
C VAL A 253 10.61 12.50 -2.44
N ASP A 254 11.27 12.76 -1.31
CA ASP A 254 12.06 11.73 -0.63
C ASP A 254 11.04 10.69 -0.15
N GLY A 255 10.99 9.53 -0.82
CA GLY A 255 10.12 8.42 -0.45
C GLY A 255 8.79 8.35 -1.20
N SER A 256 8.14 7.19 -1.07
CA SER A 256 6.96 6.74 -1.83
C SER A 256 5.87 7.80 -2.04
N ILE A 257 5.35 7.90 -3.26
CA ILE A 257 4.20 8.73 -3.64
C ILE A 257 2.94 8.21 -2.94
N VAL A 258 2.26 9.07 -2.17
CA VAL A 258 0.99 8.74 -1.48
C VAL A 258 -0.16 9.41 -2.22
N LEU A 259 -1.18 8.62 -2.56
CA LEU A 259 -2.40 9.08 -3.22
C LEU A 259 -3.61 8.73 -2.36
N VAL A 260 -4.60 9.62 -2.31
CA VAL A 260 -5.83 9.45 -1.53
C VAL A 260 -7.07 9.57 -2.40
N ARG A 261 -8.15 8.88 -2.00
CA ARG A 261 -9.48 9.00 -2.58
C ARG A 261 -10.52 8.90 -1.49
N GLU A 262 -11.42 9.88 -1.43
CA GLU A 262 -12.56 9.87 -0.51
C GLU A 262 -13.62 8.84 -0.91
N PHE A 263 -14.31 8.28 0.07
CA PHE A 263 -15.54 7.53 -0.19
C PHE A 263 -16.69 8.49 -0.52
N SER A 264 -17.54 8.12 -1.47
CA SER A 264 -18.73 8.91 -1.80
C SER A 264 -19.61 9.09 -0.56
N GLY A 265 -19.91 10.35 -0.19
CA GLY A 265 -20.71 10.70 0.98
C GLY A 265 -19.92 11.07 2.25
N ALA A 266 -18.57 11.03 2.23
CA ALA A 266 -17.75 11.47 3.38
C ALA A 266 -17.76 13.01 3.60
N ALA A 267 -18.15 13.80 2.60
CA ALA A 267 -18.15 15.27 2.64
C ALA A 267 -19.46 15.92 3.13
N ALA A 268 -20.46 15.16 3.59
CA ALA A 268 -21.72 15.71 4.08
C ALA A 268 -21.66 15.99 5.59
N GLY A 269 -20.87 16.98 6.00
CA GLY A 269 -20.65 17.25 7.42
C GLY A 269 -20.14 18.64 7.76
N SER A 270 -20.57 19.71 7.07
CA SER A 270 -20.50 21.08 7.61
C SER A 270 -21.19 22.09 6.68
N VAL A 271 -22.52 22.22 6.78
CA VAL A 271 -23.20 23.52 6.61
C VAL A 271 -24.31 23.52 7.64
N GLY A 272 -24.14 24.31 8.70
CA GLY A 272 -25.13 24.44 9.77
C GLY A 272 -26.40 25.10 9.24
N ASP A 273 -27.54 24.54 9.65
CA ASP A 273 -28.80 25.25 9.66
C ASP A 273 -28.68 26.42 10.65
N ALA A 274 -28.85 27.63 10.13
CA ALA A 274 -29.17 28.81 10.92
C ALA A 274 -30.52 29.33 10.39
N ASP A 275 -31.58 28.99 11.13
CA ASP A 275 -32.83 29.76 11.18
C ASP A 275 -32.68 30.90 12.20
#